data_AF-A0A447TCD3-F1
#
_entry.id   AF-A0A447TCD3-F1
#
_cell.length_a   1.000
_cell.length_b   1.000
_cell.length_c   1.000
_cell.angle_alpha   90.00
_cell.angle_beta   90.00
_cell.angle_gamma   90.00
#
_symmetry.space_group_name_H-M   'P 1'
#
loop_
_entity.id
_entity.type
_entity.pdbx_description
1 polymer ?
#
loop_
_entity_poly.entity_id
_entity_poly.type
_entity_poly.pdbx_seq_one_letter_code
_entity_poly.pdbx_strand_id
1 'polypeptide(L)'
;MIEGDARGVIDFVGAAEASLADYLRQLRRLQGVGGAAWLCPVPAWLAAGLAAACGCWPGSLLNRDSLRMLRQGSTADPAAFAALLGRQPLSFRQFGEVA
;
A
#
# COMPACT_ATOMS: atom_id res chain seq x y z
N MET A 1 30.86 -2.84 12.87
CA MET A 1 30.63 -1.41 12.58
C MET A 1 30.21 -1.32 11.12
N ILE A 2 28.90 -1.28 10.85
CA ILE A 2 28.38 -0.97 9.52
C ILE A 2 27.71 0.40 9.66
N GLU A 3 28.54 1.44 9.71
CA GLU A 3 28.06 2.82 9.53
C GLU A 3 28.44 3.17 8.08
N GLY A 4 27.62 2.69 7.15
CA GLY A 4 27.75 3.04 5.74
C GLY A 4 27.16 4.43 5.54
N ASP A 5 27.95 5.32 4.95
CA ASP A 5 27.61 6.69 4.54
C ASP A 5 26.52 6.70 3.45
N ALA A 6 25.30 6.25 3.78
CA ALA A 6 24.15 6.37 2.89
C ALA A 6 23.51 7.75 3.11
N ARG A 7 24.18 8.81 2.63
CA ARG A 7 23.56 10.13 2.49
C ARG A 7 22.61 10.12 1.29
N GLY A 8 21.34 9.78 1.52
CA GLY A 8 20.32 9.80 0.48
C GLY A 8 18.94 9.41 1.01
N VAL A 9 17.89 9.93 0.38
CA VAL A 9 16.50 9.47 0.59
C VAL A 9 16.31 8.25 -0.31
N ILE A 10 15.94 7.11 0.26
CA ILE A 10 15.66 5.86 -0.46
C ILE A 10 14.19 5.52 -0.25
N ASP A 11 13.48 5.25 -1.34
CA ASP A 11 12.09 4.84 -1.29
C ASP A 11 11.96 3.41 -0.77
N PHE A 12 11.18 3.23 0.31
CA PHE A 12 10.91 1.92 0.89
C PHE A 12 9.74 1.25 0.16
N VAL A 13 10.04 0.44 -0.86
CA VAL A 13 9.02 -0.21 -1.71
C VAL A 13 9.25 -1.72 -1.87
N GLY A 14 8.16 -2.45 -2.08
CA GLY A 14 8.20 -3.89 -2.39
C GLY A 14 8.54 -4.16 -3.86
N ALA A 15 8.83 -5.43 -4.20
CA ALA A 15 9.22 -5.80 -5.56
C ALA A 15 8.09 -5.76 -6.62
N ALA A 16 6.84 -5.50 -6.21
CA ALA A 16 5.70 -5.52 -7.12
C ALA A 16 4.75 -4.36 -6.83
N GLU A 17 4.27 -3.74 -7.91
CA GLU A 17 3.15 -2.80 -7.86
C GLU A 17 1.85 -3.55 -7.50
N ALA A 18 1.04 -2.92 -6.65
CA ALA A 18 -0.25 -3.45 -6.24
C ALA A 18 -1.35 -2.46 -6.56
N SER A 19 -2.40 -2.93 -7.22
CA SER A 19 -3.66 -2.20 -7.20
C SER A 19 -4.24 -2.25 -5.78
N LEU A 20 -4.93 -1.19 -5.34
CA LEU A 20 -5.62 -1.21 -4.04
C LEU A 20 -6.57 -2.41 -3.93
N ALA A 21 -7.20 -2.78 -5.04
CA ALA A 21 -8.11 -3.90 -5.10
C ALA A 21 -7.42 -5.24 -4.77
N ASP A 22 -6.25 -5.47 -5.36
CA ASP A 22 -5.47 -6.68 -5.13
C ASP A 22 -4.83 -6.70 -3.74
N TYR A 23 -4.39 -5.55 -3.25
CA TYR A 23 -3.92 -5.42 -1.87
C TYR A 23 -5.02 -5.78 -0.85
N LEU A 24 -6.24 -5.26 -1.01
CA LEU A 24 -7.36 -5.58 -0.10
C LEU A 24 -7.77 -7.06 -0.17
N ARG A 25 -7.72 -7.66 -1.36
CA ARG A 25 -7.96 -9.11 -1.51
C ARG A 25 -6.91 -9.93 -0.78
N GLN A 26 -5.64 -9.58 -0.93
CA GLN A 26 -4.54 -10.28 -0.26
C GLN A 26 -4.61 -10.09 1.25
N LEU A 27 -4.89 -8.88 1.72
CA LEU A 27 -5.04 -8.59 3.14
C LEU A 27 -6.16 -9.42 3.78
N ARG A 28 -7.32 -9.56 3.12
CA ARG A 28 -8.39 -10.45 3.61
C ARG A 28 -7.94 -11.91 3.71
N ARG A 29 -7.20 -12.40 2.72
CA ARG A 29 -6.65 -13.78 2.74
C ARG A 29 -5.73 -13.99 3.94
N LEU A 30 -4.86 -13.03 4.21
CA LEU A 30 -3.91 -13.09 5.34
C LEU A 30 -4.58 -12.98 6.70
N GLN A 31 -5.71 -12.26 6.80
CA GLN A 31 -6.51 -12.20 8.03
C GLN A 31 -7.28 -13.48 8.33
N GLY A 32 -7.25 -14.49 7.43
CA GLY A 32 -7.99 -15.74 7.60
C GLY A 32 -9.51 -15.56 7.56
N VAL A 33 -10.01 -14.40 7.15
CA VAL A 33 -11.45 -14.13 7.01
C VAL A 33 -11.94 -14.82 5.76
N GLY A 34 -12.58 -15.98 5.91
CA GLY A 34 -13.11 -16.77 4.81
C GLY A 34 -14.07 -15.97 3.93
N GLY A 35 -13.76 -15.85 2.64
CA GLY A 35 -14.62 -15.21 1.64
C GLY A 35 -13.88 -14.31 0.65
N ALA A 36 -14.38 -14.22 -0.58
CA ALA A 36 -13.87 -13.28 -1.56
C ALA A 36 -14.06 -11.85 -1.04
N ALA A 37 -13.03 -11.00 -1.13
CA ALA A 37 -13.20 -9.60 -0.84
C ALA A 37 -14.25 -9.02 -1.80
N TRP A 38 -15.35 -8.52 -1.26
CA TRP A 38 -16.35 -7.81 -2.05
C TRP A 38 -15.84 -6.39 -2.30
N LEU A 39 -15.57 -6.09 -3.56
CA LEU A 39 -15.13 -4.77 -4.00
C LEU A 39 -16.22 -4.20 -4.92
N CYS A 40 -16.75 -3.04 -4.54
CA CYS A 40 -17.71 -2.31 -5.34
C CYS A 40 -17.02 -1.10 -5.98
N PRO A 41 -17.09 -0.92 -7.31
CA PRO A 41 -16.57 0.27 -7.96
C PRO A 41 -17.44 1.47 -7.56
N VAL A 42 -16.82 2.47 -6.93
CA VAL A 42 -17.49 3.68 -6.46
C VAL A 42 -17.16 4.84 -7.40
N PRO A 43 -18.15 5.63 -7.85
CA PRO A 43 -17.89 6.83 -8.65
C PRO A 43 -17.01 7.84 -7.91
N ALA A 44 -16.14 8.52 -8.63
CA ALA A 44 -15.15 9.44 -8.04
C ALA A 44 -15.77 10.58 -7.21
N TRP A 45 -16.94 11.08 -7.61
CA TRP A 45 -17.66 12.13 -6.89
C TRP A 45 -18.22 11.63 -5.55
N LEU A 46 -18.70 10.39 -5.51
CA LEU A 46 -19.20 9.77 -4.28
C LEU A 46 -18.04 9.52 -3.30
N ALA A 47 -16.92 9.01 -3.81
CA ALA A 47 -15.71 8.82 -3.01
C ALA A 47 -15.19 10.14 -2.41
N ALA A 48 -15.22 11.24 -3.18
CA ALA A 48 -14.82 12.57 -2.70
C ALA A 48 -15.78 13.12 -1.63
N GLY A 49 -17.10 12.92 -1.80
CA GLY A 49 -18.11 13.29 -0.81
C GLY A 49 -17.96 12.51 0.49
N LEU A 50 -17.77 11.19 0.39
CA LEU A 50 -17.51 10.32 1.55
C LEU A 50 -16.20 10.71 2.26
N ALA A 51 -15.12 10.96 1.52
CA ALA A 51 -13.85 11.40 2.09
C ALA A 51 -13.96 12.77 2.80
N ALA A 52 -14.83 13.66 2.33
CA ALA A 52 -15.10 14.93 3.01
C ALA A 52 -15.90 14.73 4.30
N ALA A 53 -16.94 13.90 4.27
CA ALA A 53 -17.77 13.62 5.44
C ALA A 53 -17.01 12.82 6.52
N CYS A 54 -16.29 11.78 6.12
CA CYS A 54 -15.50 10.94 7.01
C CYS A 54 -14.23 11.65 7.51
N GLY A 55 -13.74 12.68 6.82
CA GLY A 55 -12.60 13.49 7.27
C GLY A 55 -12.87 14.28 8.55
N CYS A 56 -14.14 14.49 8.92
CA CYS A 56 -14.51 15.10 10.20
C CYS A 56 -14.40 14.13 11.39
N TRP A 57 -14.19 12.83 11.15
CA TRP A 57 -14.03 11.83 12.20
C TRP A 57 -12.55 11.55 12.50
N PRO A 58 -12.09 11.76 13.76
CA PRO A 58 -10.73 11.40 14.15
C PRO A 58 -10.58 9.87 14.10
N GLY A 59 -9.69 9.37 13.23
CA GLY A 59 -9.44 7.94 13.03
C GLY A 59 -10.07 7.35 11.77
N SER A 60 -10.73 8.14 10.92
CA SER A 60 -11.20 7.65 9.62
C SER A 60 -10.04 7.29 8.69
N LEU A 61 -10.04 6.06 8.17
CA LEU A 61 -9.12 5.64 7.10
C LEU A 61 -9.40 6.35 5.77
N LEU A 62 -10.65 6.78 5.57
CA LEU A 62 -11.09 7.50 4.37
C LEU A 62 -11.20 9.00 4.69
N ASN A 63 -10.22 9.77 4.24
CA ASN A 63 -10.25 11.23 4.25
C ASN A 63 -9.82 11.77 2.88
N ARG A 64 -9.89 13.09 2.68
CA ARG A 64 -9.50 13.73 1.40
C ARG A 64 -8.05 13.49 1.03
N ASP A 65 -7.15 13.52 2.00
CA ASP A 65 -5.71 13.34 1.80
C ASP A 65 -5.37 11.89 1.45
N SER A 66 -5.93 10.90 2.16
CA SER A 66 -5.82 9.48 1.85
C SER A 66 -6.34 9.18 0.44
N LEU A 67 -7.50 9.76 0.06
CA LEU A 67 -8.05 9.60 -1.29
C LEU A 67 -7.15 10.26 -2.34
N ARG A 68 -6.56 11.43 -2.04
CA ARG A 68 -5.62 12.10 -2.93
C ARG A 68 -4.33 11.29 -3.10
N MET A 69 -3.73 10.81 -2.02
CA MET A 69 -2.55 9.94 -2.06
C MET A 69 -2.81 8.68 -2.84
N LEU A 70 -3.94 8.02 -2.59
CA LEU A 70 -4.34 6.82 -3.31
C LEU A 70 -4.44 7.08 -4.83
N ARG A 71 -4.99 8.24 -5.23
CA ARG A 71 -5.08 8.63 -6.65
C ARG A 71 -3.74 9.02 -7.26
N GLN A 72 -2.81 9.53 -6.47
CA GLN A 72 -1.47 9.87 -6.93
C GLN A 72 -0.66 8.61 -7.26
N GLY A 73 -0.93 7.49 -6.60
CA GLY A 73 -0.25 6.22 -6.85
C GLY A 73 1.18 6.24 -6.30
N SER A 74 1.34 5.90 -5.02
CA SER A 74 2.64 5.81 -4.36
C SER A 74 3.43 4.59 -4.84
N THR A 75 4.05 4.72 -6.01
CA THR A 75 4.93 3.71 -6.64
C THR A 75 6.33 4.30 -6.79
N ALA A 76 7.36 3.48 -6.63
CA ALA A 76 8.76 3.87 -6.83
C ALA A 76 9.58 2.67 -7.30
N ASP A 77 10.79 2.92 -7.80
CA ASP A 77 11.71 1.88 -8.27
C ASP A 77 12.34 1.11 -7.09
N PRO A 78 12.15 -0.22 -6.99
CA PRO A 78 12.75 -1.01 -5.92
C PRO A 78 14.27 -1.21 -6.07
N ALA A 79 14.91 -0.80 -7.17
CA ALA A 79 16.33 -1.08 -7.40
C ALA A 79 17.26 -0.51 -6.31
N ALA A 80 17.04 0.75 -5.90
CA ALA A 80 17.82 1.38 -4.84
C ALA A 80 17.61 0.69 -3.49
N PHE A 81 16.37 0.29 -3.21
CA PHE A 81 16.03 -0.42 -1.99
C PHE A 81 16.59 -1.86 -1.98
N ALA A 82 16.57 -2.56 -3.10
CA ALA A 82 17.16 -3.90 -3.26
C ALA A 82 18.69 -3.88 -3.08
N ALA A 83 19.34 -2.85 -3.64
CA ALA A 83 20.78 -2.64 -3.46
C ALA A 83 21.14 -2.40 -1.99
N LEU A 84 20.31 -1.64 -1.26
CA LEU A 84 20.47 -1.42 0.18
C LEU A 84 20.24 -2.71 1.00
N LEU A 85 19.23 -3.50 0.64
CA LEU A 85 18.88 -4.74 1.34
C LEU A 85 19.86 -5.89 1.09
N GLY A 86 20.66 -5.80 0.02
CA GLY A 86 21.53 -6.89 -0.47
C GLY A 86 20.75 -8.10 -1.02
N ARG A 87 19.43 -7.96 -1.21
CA ARG A 87 18.51 -8.99 -1.73
C ARG A 87 17.30 -8.31 -2.37
N GLN A 88 16.57 -9.02 -3.25
CA GLN A 88 15.30 -8.50 -3.74
C GLN A 88 14.28 -8.37 -2.60
N PRO A 89 13.55 -7.23 -2.51
CA PRO A 89 12.47 -7.08 -1.55
C PRO A 89 11.34 -8.06 -1.85
N LEU A 90 10.61 -8.49 -0.83
CA LEU A 90 9.46 -9.38 -1.03
C LEU A 90 8.31 -8.64 -1.72
N SER A 91 7.60 -9.34 -2.58
CA SER A 91 6.35 -8.81 -3.15
C SER A 91 5.20 -8.96 -2.14
N PHE A 92 4.21 -8.06 -2.19
CA PHE A 92 3.03 -8.13 -1.31
C PHE A 92 2.26 -9.46 -1.43
N ARG A 93 2.40 -10.17 -2.56
CA ARG A 93 1.75 -11.47 -2.80
C ARG A 93 2.41 -12.62 -2.04
N GLN A 94 3.71 -12.50 -1.76
CA GLN A 94 4.50 -13.52 -1.07
C GLN A 94 4.44 -13.38 0.46
N PHE A 95 3.88 -12.28 0.98
CA PHE A 95 3.60 -12.16 2.41
C PHE A 95 2.59 -13.22 2.80
N GLY A 96 2.96 -14.09 3.75
CA GLY A 96 2.15 -15.22 4.23
C GLY A 96 2.47 -16.58 3.58
N GLU A 97 3.24 -16.62 2.50
CA GLU A 97 3.72 -17.88 1.90
C GLU A 97 5.04 -18.37 2.52
N VAL A 98 5.82 -17.45 3.08
CA VAL A 98 7.04 -17.75 3.85
C VAL A 98 6.63 -18.08 5.28
N ALA A 99 6.17 -19.32 5.49
CA ALA A 99 6.00 -19.95 6.81
C ALA A 99 7.16 -20.92 7.06
#